data_AF-A0A968X1A6-F1
#
_entry.id   AF-A0A968X1A6-F1
#
_cell.length_a   1.000
_cell.length_b   1.000
_cell.length_c   1.000
_cell.angle_alpha   90.00
_cell.angle_beta   90.00
_cell.angle_gamma   90.00
#
_symmetry.space_group_name_H-M   'P 1'
#
loop_
_entity.id
_entity.type
_entity.pdbx_description
1 polymer ?
#
loop_
_entity_poly.entity_id
_entity_poly.type
_entity_poly.pdbx_seq_one_letter_code
_entity_poly.pdbx_strand_id
1 'polypeptide(L)'
;MLQLKHFDTFDKLNLLGQQMMLEPGEEATSAQNPNAPAPCGHTPAELQRVFGGEREKVSASDSKKNALGIHHAQMPGGQTMPMLKTMLTSACERDCHYCPFRARRNFRRATFKPEEMANAFMQIHQKGDVKGLFLSSGVAGGGVKTQDD
;
A
#
# COMPACT_ATOMS: atom_id res chain seq x y z
N MET A 1 -23.75 1.45 -22.48
CA MET A 1 -23.28 2.46 -21.50
C MET A 1 -22.62 1.72 -20.35
N LEU A 2 -21.28 1.67 -20.30
CA LEU A 2 -20.60 1.19 -19.09
C LEU A 2 -20.85 2.22 -17.99
N GLN A 3 -21.58 1.84 -16.94
CA GLN A 3 -21.59 2.61 -15.70
C GLN A 3 -20.15 2.68 -15.20
N LEU A 4 -19.54 3.86 -15.28
CA LEU A 4 -18.34 4.18 -14.51
C LEU A 4 -18.70 3.96 -13.04
N LYS A 5 -18.28 2.82 -12.47
CA LYS A 5 -18.39 2.57 -11.03
C LYS A 5 -17.76 3.77 -10.33
N HIS A 6 -18.57 4.48 -9.53
CA HIS A 6 -18.08 5.57 -8.70
C HIS A 6 -16.94 5.01 -7.85
N PHE A 7 -15.74 5.56 -8.01
CA PHE A 7 -14.57 5.09 -7.27
C PHE A 7 -14.61 5.75 -5.91
N ASP A 8 -15.23 5.05 -4.96
CA ASP A 8 -15.52 5.62 -3.66
C ASP A 8 -14.26 5.69 -2.78
N THR A 9 -14.39 6.37 -1.65
CA THR A 9 -13.29 6.58 -0.70
C THR A 9 -12.74 5.26 -0.14
N PHE A 10 -13.58 4.25 0.07
CA PHE A 10 -13.14 2.95 0.57
C PHE A 10 -12.49 2.10 -0.53
N ASP A 11 -12.94 2.24 -1.79
CA ASP A 11 -12.28 1.65 -2.95
C ASP A 11 -10.86 2.20 -3.12
N LYS A 12 -10.66 3.52 -2.89
CA LYS A 12 -9.32 4.13 -2.87
C LYS A 12 -8.45 3.55 -1.76
N LEU A 13 -8.98 3.44 -0.54
CA LEU A 13 -8.26 2.85 0.59
C LEU A 13 -7.87 1.40 0.29
N ASN A 14 -8.81 0.61 -0.25
CA ASN A 14 -8.57 -0.77 -0.62
C ASN A 14 -7.51 -0.91 -1.73
N LEU A 15 -7.60 -0.07 -2.76
CA LEU A 15 -6.62 -0.04 -3.84
C LEU A 15 -5.21 0.29 -3.31
N LEU A 16 -5.09 1.30 -2.45
CA LEU A 16 -3.81 1.71 -1.90
C LEU A 16 -3.24 0.67 -0.93
N GLY A 17 -4.08 0.04 -0.11
CA GLY A 17 -3.69 -1.08 0.76
C GLY A 17 -3.10 -2.25 -0.03
N GLN A 18 -3.73 -2.60 -1.16
CA GLN A 18 -3.20 -3.63 -2.07
C GLN A 18 -1.88 -3.21 -2.73
N GLN A 19 -1.77 -1.96 -3.18
CA GLN A 19 -0.56 -1.45 -3.83
C GLN A 19 0.64 -1.36 -2.89
N MET A 20 0.42 -1.13 -1.60
CA MET A 20 1.49 -1.12 -0.59
C MET A 20 2.19 -2.47 -0.44
N MET A 21 1.55 -3.57 -0.85
CA MET A 21 2.12 -4.91 -0.80
C MET A 21 2.93 -5.27 -2.06
N LEU A 22 3.04 -4.36 -3.04
CA LEU A 22 3.82 -4.61 -4.24
C LEU A 22 5.31 -4.54 -3.95
N GLU A 23 6.03 -5.60 -4.28
CA GLU A 23 7.48 -5.65 -4.13
C GLU A 23 8.19 -4.85 -5.24
N PRO A 24 9.42 -4.35 -5.01
CA PRO A 24 10.23 -3.62 -6.00
C PRO A 24 10.31 -4.27 -7.40
N GLY A 25 10.26 -5.61 -7.48
CA GLY A 25 10.38 -6.39 -8.72
C GLY A 25 9.06 -6.88 -9.36
N GLU A 26 7.91 -6.71 -8.71
CA GLU A 26 6.61 -7.22 -9.20
C GLU A 26 5.97 -6.33 -10.28
N GLU A 27 6.64 -6.06 -11.39
CA GLU A 27 5.96 -5.40 -12.51
C GLU A 27 4.86 -6.32 -13.06
N ALA A 28 3.67 -5.79 -13.36
CA ALA A 28 2.48 -6.55 -13.81
C ALA A 28 2.69 -7.31 -15.14
N THR A 29 3.90 -7.30 -15.68
CA THR A 29 4.35 -8.17 -16.76
C THR A 29 4.92 -9.46 -16.19
N SER A 30 4.08 -10.49 -16.31
CA SER A 30 4.38 -11.92 -16.15
C SER A 30 3.94 -12.49 -14.81
N ALA A 31 3.04 -13.47 -14.88
CA ALA A 31 3.05 -14.60 -13.98
C ALA A 31 4.47 -15.20 -14.00
N GLN A 32 5.34 -14.70 -13.14
CA GLN A 32 6.71 -15.20 -13.04
C GLN A 32 6.60 -16.62 -12.53
N ASN A 33 6.88 -17.58 -13.41
CA ASN A 33 7.10 -18.96 -13.04
C ASN A 33 8.04 -18.96 -11.83
N PRO A 34 7.64 -19.52 -10.66
CA PRO A 34 8.43 -19.46 -9.44
C PRO A 34 9.78 -20.20 -9.55
N ASN A 35 9.97 -20.96 -10.65
CA ASN A 35 11.21 -21.63 -11.00
C ASN A 35 12.03 -20.88 -12.06
N ALA A 36 11.59 -19.72 -12.54
CA ALA A 36 12.40 -18.89 -13.42
C ALA A 36 13.49 -18.19 -12.60
N PRO A 37 14.77 -18.26 -13.02
CA PRO A 37 15.84 -17.55 -12.33
C PRO A 37 15.66 -16.03 -12.53
N ALA A 38 15.72 -15.30 -11.42
CA ALA A 38 15.83 -13.84 -11.44
C ALA A 38 17.19 -13.42 -12.03
N PRO A 39 17.40 -12.13 -12.36
CA PRO A 39 18.68 -11.65 -12.91
C PRO A 39 19.92 -11.97 -12.05
N CYS A 40 19.73 -12.24 -10.76
CA CYS A 40 20.78 -12.69 -9.84
C CYS A 40 21.10 -14.20 -9.95
N GLY A 41 20.48 -14.93 -10.89
CA GLY A 41 20.69 -16.36 -11.12
C GLY A 41 19.92 -17.29 -10.16
N HIS A 42 19.21 -16.74 -9.18
CA HIS A 42 18.43 -17.50 -8.21
C HIS A 42 16.95 -17.48 -8.54
N THR A 43 16.27 -18.60 -8.31
CA THR A 43 14.81 -18.67 -8.40
C THR A 43 14.15 -18.11 -7.13
N PRO A 44 12.94 -17.53 -7.23
CA PRO A 44 12.15 -17.16 -6.04
C PRO A 44 12.00 -18.30 -5.03
N ALA A 45 11.87 -19.55 -5.50
CA ALA A 45 11.79 -20.73 -4.63
C ALA A 45 13.09 -20.99 -3.85
N GLU A 46 14.26 -20.79 -4.45
CA GLU A 46 15.56 -20.90 -3.76
C GLU A 46 15.72 -19.80 -2.73
N LEU A 47 15.40 -18.55 -3.09
CA LEU A 47 15.49 -17.41 -2.18
C LEU A 47 14.54 -17.56 -0.99
N GLN A 48 13.32 -18.06 -1.20
CA GLN A 48 12.37 -18.34 -0.13
C GLN A 48 12.87 -19.45 0.83
N ARG A 49 13.64 -20.44 0.34
CA ARG A 49 14.24 -21.46 1.23
C ARG A 49 15.39 -20.92 2.07
N VAL A 50 16.19 -20.01 1.52
CA VAL A 50 17.41 -19.48 2.18
C VAL A 50 17.10 -18.27 3.06
N PHE A 51 16.23 -17.38 2.61
CA PHE A 51 15.92 -16.10 3.25
C PHE A 51 14.47 -15.98 3.73
N GLY A 52 13.61 -16.96 3.43
CA GLY A 52 12.22 -16.90 3.84
C GLY A 52 12.06 -17.04 5.35
N GLY A 53 11.86 -15.92 6.04
CA GLY A 53 11.33 -15.92 7.40
C GLY A 53 9.90 -16.45 7.45
N GLU A 54 9.42 -16.79 8.65
CA GLU A 54 8.03 -17.16 8.87
C GLU A 54 7.11 -16.03 8.38
N ARG A 55 6.32 -16.28 7.34
CA ARG A 55 5.23 -15.36 6.98
C ARG A 55 4.19 -15.47 8.08
N GLU A 56 3.97 -14.37 8.79
CA GLU A 56 2.93 -14.29 9.81
C GLU A 56 1.58 -14.70 9.18
N LYS A 57 0.94 -15.74 9.75
CA LYS A 57 -0.33 -16.26 9.22
C LYS A 57 -1.43 -15.23 9.47
N VAL A 58 -1.76 -14.47 8.42
CA VAL A 58 -2.88 -13.52 8.43
C VAL A 58 -4.19 -14.30 8.52
N SER A 59 -4.99 -14.10 9.58
CA SER A 59 -6.30 -14.73 9.70
C SER A 59 -7.28 -14.19 8.64
N ALA A 60 -8.38 -14.89 8.38
CA ALA A 60 -9.39 -14.45 7.41
C ALA A 60 -10.03 -13.09 7.78
N SER A 61 -10.11 -12.75 9.07
CA SER A 61 -10.53 -11.43 9.56
C SER A 61 -9.46 -10.35 9.38
N ASP A 62 -8.19 -10.71 9.53
CA ASP A 62 -7.06 -9.81 9.27
C ASP A 62 -6.92 -9.53 7.77
N SER A 63 -7.36 -10.44 6.90
CA SER A 63 -7.34 -10.26 5.44
C SER A 63 -8.22 -9.09 4.97
N LYS A 64 -9.39 -8.85 5.61
CA LYS A 64 -10.25 -7.69 5.30
C LYS A 64 -9.72 -6.37 5.87
N LYS A 65 -9.07 -6.40 7.04
CA LYS A 65 -8.47 -5.20 7.65
C LYS A 65 -7.15 -4.81 6.96
N ASN A 66 -6.36 -5.79 6.54
CA ASN A 66 -5.19 -5.60 5.69
C ASN A 66 -5.59 -5.03 4.32
N ALA A 67 -6.75 -5.41 3.78
CA ALA A 67 -7.23 -4.86 2.51
C ALA A 67 -7.39 -3.33 2.56
N LEU A 68 -7.85 -2.76 3.69
CA LEU A 68 -7.98 -1.31 3.88
C LEU A 68 -6.67 -0.60 4.27
N GLY A 69 -5.56 -1.34 4.43
CA GLY A 69 -4.28 -0.78 4.88
C GLY A 69 -4.18 -0.57 6.39
N ILE A 70 -4.93 -1.30 7.22
CA ILE A 70 -4.75 -1.24 8.69
C ILE A 70 -3.49 -2.02 9.07
N HIS A 71 -2.54 -1.35 9.69
CA HIS A 71 -1.25 -1.88 10.13
C HIS A 71 -1.11 -1.79 11.66
N HIS A 72 -0.56 -2.81 12.31
CA HIS A 72 -0.26 -2.77 13.75
C HIS A 72 1.15 -2.21 13.98
N ALA A 73 1.23 -0.92 14.30
CA ALA A 73 2.49 -0.27 14.62
C ALA A 73 2.98 -0.70 16.02
N GLN A 74 4.26 -1.06 16.13
CA GLN A 74 4.86 -1.40 17.41
C GLN A 74 5.21 -0.12 18.19
N MET A 75 4.71 -0.03 19.41
CA MET A 75 4.96 1.08 20.33
C MET A 75 6.15 0.76 21.25
N PRO A 76 6.77 1.79 21.86
CA PRO A 76 7.71 1.58 22.96
C PRO A 76 7.09 0.67 24.03
N GLY A 77 7.86 -0.32 24.50
CA GLY A 77 7.36 -1.32 25.46
C GLY A 77 6.72 -2.56 24.85
N GLY A 78 6.79 -2.73 23.52
CA GLY A 78 6.41 -3.98 22.83
C GLY A 78 4.92 -4.14 22.55
N GLN A 79 4.09 -3.21 23.01
CA GLN A 79 2.67 -3.16 22.66
C GLN A 79 2.49 -2.79 21.19
N THR A 80 1.35 -3.15 20.61
CA THR A 80 0.99 -2.77 19.23
C THR A 80 -0.27 -1.90 19.21
N MET A 81 -0.37 -1.05 18.19
CA MET A 81 -1.50 -0.15 18.01
C MET A 81 -1.97 -0.16 16.53
N PRO A 82 -3.28 -0.35 16.26
CA PRO A 82 -3.79 -0.35 14.89
C PRO A 82 -3.77 1.08 14.32
N MET A 83 -3.12 1.25 13.18
CA MET A 83 -3.02 2.50 12.44
C MET A 83 -3.53 2.30 11.02
N LEU A 84 -4.28 3.27 10.50
CA LEU A 84 -4.57 3.31 9.07
C LEU A 84 -3.30 3.77 8.34
N LYS A 85 -2.67 2.90 7.55
CA LYS A 85 -1.51 3.23 6.71
C LYS A 85 -1.99 3.42 5.28
N THR A 86 -1.90 4.64 4.76
CA THR A 86 -2.38 4.95 3.41
C THR A 86 -1.62 6.10 2.75
N MET A 87 -1.93 6.38 1.49
CA MET A 87 -1.37 7.47 0.70
C MET A 87 -2.44 8.56 0.46
N LEU A 88 -2.08 9.83 0.57
CA LEU A 88 -2.91 10.94 0.10
C LEU A 88 -3.03 10.91 -1.43
N THR A 89 -1.91 10.65 -2.12
CA THR A 89 -1.87 10.32 -3.54
C THR A 89 -0.84 9.24 -3.83
N SER A 90 -1.17 8.28 -4.70
CA SER A 90 -0.20 7.35 -5.29
C SER A 90 0.43 7.89 -6.57
N ALA A 91 0.12 9.11 -7.00
CA ALA A 91 0.83 9.79 -8.10
C ALA A 91 2.21 10.25 -7.64
N CYS A 92 3.25 9.80 -8.35
CA CYS A 92 4.62 10.16 -8.07
C CYS A 92 5.37 10.41 -9.38
N GLU A 93 6.09 11.54 -9.45
CA GLU A 93 6.99 11.89 -10.56
C GLU A 93 8.35 11.19 -10.46
N ARG A 94 8.65 10.53 -9.32
CA ARG A 94 9.93 9.86 -9.06
C ARG A 94 9.85 8.38 -9.39
N ASP A 95 10.88 7.85 -10.04
CA ASP A 95 10.95 6.44 -10.45
C ASP A 95 11.87 5.59 -9.54
N CYS A 96 11.72 5.74 -8.21
CA CYS A 96 12.53 5.01 -7.25
C CYS A 96 12.29 3.49 -7.36
N HIS A 97 13.32 2.70 -7.70
CA HIS A 97 13.17 1.26 -7.92
C HIS A 97 12.67 0.47 -6.70
N TYR A 98 12.95 0.95 -5.49
CA TYR A 98 12.47 0.34 -4.24
C TYR A 98 11.01 0.73 -3.90
N CYS A 99 10.42 1.69 -4.61
CA CYS A 99 9.12 2.25 -4.24
C CYS A 99 8.01 1.55 -5.03
N PRO A 100 6.99 0.98 -4.34
CA PRO A 100 5.83 0.42 -5.02
C PRO A 100 5.11 1.47 -5.86
N PHE A 101 5.12 2.74 -5.43
CA PHE A 101 4.36 3.84 -6.06
C PHE A 101 5.10 4.62 -7.16
N ARG A 102 6.24 4.11 -7.64
CA ARG A 102 7.11 4.80 -8.61
C ARG A 102 6.41 5.19 -9.92
N ALA A 103 6.97 6.19 -10.60
CA ALA A 103 6.37 6.83 -11.78
C ALA A 103 6.06 5.85 -12.93
N ARG A 104 6.95 4.89 -13.22
CA ARG A 104 6.81 4.01 -14.39
C ARG A 104 6.00 2.74 -14.15
N ARG A 105 5.51 2.51 -12.92
CA ARG A 105 4.71 1.32 -12.65
C ARG A 105 3.29 1.48 -13.18
N ASN A 106 2.83 0.49 -13.94
CA ASN A 106 1.51 0.50 -14.57
C ASN A 106 0.44 -0.09 -13.63
N PHE A 107 -0.15 0.76 -12.80
CA PHE A 107 -1.36 0.46 -12.03
C PHE A 107 -2.25 1.70 -11.95
N ARG A 108 -3.51 1.51 -11.54
CA ARG A 108 -4.45 2.61 -11.32
C ARG A 108 -3.99 3.51 -10.17
N ARG A 109 -3.82 4.81 -10.39
CA ARG A 109 -3.47 5.76 -9.33
C ARG A 109 -4.72 6.29 -8.61
N ALA A 110 -4.56 6.66 -7.35
CA ALA A 110 -5.62 7.24 -6.52
C ALA A 110 -5.10 8.51 -5.82
N THR A 111 -5.98 9.48 -5.69
CA THR A 111 -5.74 10.73 -4.97
C THR A 111 -6.98 11.07 -4.15
N PHE A 112 -6.80 11.42 -2.89
CA PHE A 112 -7.85 11.95 -2.03
C PHE A 112 -7.81 13.47 -2.04
N LYS A 113 -8.98 14.09 -1.83
CA LYS A 113 -9.01 15.46 -1.31
C LYS A 113 -8.70 15.43 0.20
N PRO A 114 -8.08 16.47 0.79
CA PRO A 114 -7.81 16.51 2.22
C PRO A 114 -9.05 16.24 3.09
N GLU A 115 -10.20 16.85 2.75
CA GLU A 115 -11.45 16.66 3.49
C GLU A 115 -12.01 15.25 3.32
N GLU A 116 -11.84 14.65 2.13
CA GLU A 116 -12.23 13.27 1.86
C GLU A 116 -11.45 12.30 2.76
N MET A 117 -10.13 12.46 2.84
CA MET A 117 -9.25 11.64 3.68
C MET A 117 -9.54 11.85 5.17
N ALA A 118 -9.70 13.10 5.61
CA ALA A 118 -10.02 13.42 7.00
C ALA A 118 -11.34 12.79 7.44
N ASN A 119 -12.40 12.92 6.62
CA ASN A 119 -13.70 12.33 6.91
C ASN A 119 -13.64 10.79 6.95
N ALA A 120 -12.90 10.17 6.02
CA ALA A 120 -12.72 8.72 6.01
C ALA A 120 -12.01 8.23 7.28
N PHE A 121 -10.90 8.89 7.64
CA PHE A 121 -10.16 8.56 8.85
C PHE A 121 -11.02 8.71 10.10
N MET A 122 -11.74 9.83 10.24
CA MET A 122 -12.58 10.07 11.41
C MET A 122 -13.68 9.02 11.57
N GLN A 123 -14.28 8.55 10.46
CA GLN A 123 -15.27 7.47 10.51
C GLN A 123 -14.68 6.15 11.02
N ILE A 124 -13.48 5.79 10.57
CA ILE A 124 -12.79 4.55 10.98
C ILE A 124 -12.29 4.67 12.43
N HIS A 125 -11.77 5.83 12.81
CA HIS A 125 -11.31 6.12 14.16
C HIS A 125 -12.44 6.11 15.19
N GLN A 126 -13.57 6.77 14.90
CA GLN A 126 -14.72 6.82 15.81
C GLN A 126 -15.39 5.45 16.04
N LYS A 127 -15.32 4.54 15.06
CA LYS A 127 -15.75 3.14 15.22
C LYS A 127 -14.80 2.32 16.10
N GLY A 128 -13.60 2.85 16.37
CA GLY A 128 -12.56 2.17 17.15
C GLY A 128 -11.71 1.19 16.35
N ASP A 129 -11.83 1.16 15.01
CA ASP A 129 -11.08 0.25 14.14
C ASP A 129 -9.59 0.59 14.07
N VAL A 130 -9.24 1.88 14.20
CA VAL A 130 -7.86 2.38 14.26
C VAL A 130 -7.70 3.41 15.37
N LYS A 131 -6.48 3.56 15.85
CA LYS A 131 -6.07 4.53 16.88
C LYS A 131 -5.18 5.65 16.34
N GLY A 132 -4.78 5.56 15.07
CA GLY A 132 -3.95 6.58 14.43
C GLY A 132 -3.94 6.46 12.91
N LEU A 133 -3.35 7.47 12.28
CA LEU A 133 -3.16 7.58 10.83
C LEU A 133 -1.67 7.68 10.52
N PHE A 134 -1.19 6.79 9.66
CA PHE A 134 0.10 6.94 9.00
C PHE A 134 -0.17 7.36 7.56
N LEU A 135 -0.09 8.66 7.30
CA LEU A 135 -0.35 9.25 5.99
C LEU A 135 0.98 9.51 5.28
N SER A 136 1.10 9.00 4.06
CA SER A 136 2.21 9.30 3.14
C SER A 136 1.66 9.90 1.85
N SER A 137 2.54 10.32 0.94
CA SER A 137 2.14 10.87 -0.36
C SER A 137 3.22 10.60 -1.40
N GLY A 138 2.81 10.47 -2.66
CA GLY A 138 3.73 10.57 -3.79
C GLY A 138 4.08 12.03 -4.07
N VAL A 139 5.20 12.26 -4.75
CA VAL A 139 5.62 13.61 -5.14
C VAL A 139 4.95 13.98 -6.46
N ALA A 140 4.04 14.96 -6.45
CA ALA A 140 3.30 15.36 -7.63
C ALA A 140 3.41 16.87 -7.86
N GLY A 141 4.13 17.28 -8.90
CA GLY A 141 4.33 18.70 -9.22
C GLY A 141 5.47 19.33 -8.41
N GLY A 142 6.47 18.53 -8.05
CA GLY A 142 7.64 18.97 -7.26
C GLY A 142 7.46 18.83 -5.75
N GLY A 143 8.60 18.78 -5.05
CA GLY A 143 8.66 18.58 -3.60
C GLY A 143 8.03 19.72 -2.80
N VAL A 144 8.25 20.97 -3.19
CA VAL A 144 7.68 22.16 -2.51
C VAL A 144 6.16 22.12 -2.56
N LYS A 145 5.59 21.97 -3.76
CA LYS A 145 4.14 21.88 -3.93
C LYS A 145 3.52 20.73 -3.12
N THR A 146 4.17 19.57 -3.10
CA THR A 146 3.69 18.41 -2.34
C THR A 146 3.68 18.65 -0.82
N GLN A 147 4.52 19.55 -0.31
CA GLN A 147 4.57 19.90 1.12
C GLN A 147 3.56 20.98 1.52
N ASP A 148 3.22 21.85 0.57
CA ASP A 148 2.28 22.97 0.78
C ASP A 148 0.80 22.57 0.55
N ASP A 149 0.56 21.52 -0.24
CA ASP A 149 -0.77 20.91 -0.51
C ASP A 149 -1.25 20.01 0.65
#